data_AF-A0A6H2H8V3-F1
#
_entry.id   AF-A0A6H2H8V3-F1
#
_cell.length_a   1.000
_cell.length_b   1.000
_cell.length_c   1.000
_cell.angle_alpha   90.00
_cell.angle_beta   90.00
_cell.angle_gamma   90.00
#
_symmetry.space_group_name_H-M   'P 1'
#
loop_
_entity.id
_entity.type
_entity.pdbx_description
1 polymer ?
#
loop_
_entity_poly.entity_id
_entity_poly.type
_entity_poly.pdbx_seq_one_letter_code
_entity_poly.pdbx_strand_id
1 'polypeptide(L)'
;MFKHFRRSSVTLKMWPLKLTYPSHLDFEQLAQAMPHIVYVANANGSINFINEQWTNITGQPVVLALKHGLADLVHPDDRQKYLLFKVKDI
;
A
#
# COMPACT_ATOMS: atom_id res chain seq x y z
N MET A 1 -26.13 51.63 -6.49
CA MET A 1 -26.75 51.22 -5.22
C MET A 1 -27.20 49.77 -5.37
N PHE A 2 -26.53 48.84 -4.67
CA PHE A 2 -26.48 47.41 -5.00
C PHE A 2 -27.81 46.68 -4.83
N LYS A 3 -28.22 45.94 -5.87
CA LYS A 3 -29.32 44.98 -5.83
C LYS A 3 -28.90 43.75 -5.03
N HIS A 4 -29.85 43.23 -4.26
CA HIS A 4 -29.70 42.13 -3.32
C HIS A 4 -29.24 40.85 -4.03
N PHE A 5 -28.00 40.43 -3.76
CA PHE A 5 -27.43 39.15 -4.17
C PHE A 5 -27.82 38.09 -3.13
N ARG A 6 -28.82 37.25 -3.42
CA ARG A 6 -29.14 36.10 -2.57
C ARG A 6 -28.00 35.09 -2.69
N ARG A 7 -27.36 34.78 -1.56
CA ARG A 7 -26.38 33.69 -1.44
C ARG A 7 -27.02 32.37 -1.87
N SER A 8 -26.62 31.85 -3.01
CA SER A 8 -26.94 30.49 -3.44
C SER A 8 -26.29 29.50 -2.48
N SER A 9 -27.12 28.72 -1.78
CA SER A 9 -26.68 27.59 -0.95
C SER A 9 -25.96 26.58 -1.83
N VAL A 10 -24.66 26.38 -1.58
CA VAL A 10 -23.94 25.21 -2.09
C VAL A 10 -24.38 24.04 -1.20
N THR A 11 -25.41 23.31 -1.63
CA THR A 11 -25.78 22.05 -0.99
C THR A 11 -24.67 21.04 -1.28
N LEU A 12 -23.65 20.99 -0.42
CA LEU A 12 -22.73 19.87 -0.37
C LEU A 12 -23.53 18.68 0.17
N LYS A 13 -24.00 17.81 -0.75
CA LYS A 13 -24.51 16.49 -0.39
C LYS A 13 -23.34 15.69 0.20
N MET A 14 -23.11 15.86 1.50
CA MET A 14 -22.36 14.90 2.30
C MET A 14 -23.15 13.60 2.27
N TRP A 15 -22.69 12.69 1.42
CA TRP A 15 -23.13 11.31 1.38
C TRP A 15 -23.06 10.71 2.80
N PRO A 16 -23.95 9.80 3.22
CA PRO A 16 -23.80 9.12 4.51
C PRO A 16 -22.66 8.12 4.39
N LEU A 17 -21.42 8.59 4.49
CA LEU A 17 -20.27 7.71 4.62
C LEU A 17 -20.26 7.20 6.05
N LYS A 18 -20.85 6.02 6.23
CA LYS A 18 -20.47 5.12 7.32
C LYS A 18 -18.97 4.88 7.12
N LEU A 19 -18.14 5.51 7.93
CA LEU A 19 -16.69 5.34 7.90
C LEU A 19 -16.38 3.94 8.47
N THR A 20 -16.65 2.90 7.69
CA THR A 20 -16.19 1.56 8.00
C THR A 20 -14.68 1.58 7.76
N TYR A 21 -13.91 1.56 8.85
CA TYR A 21 -12.51 1.19 8.77
C TYR A 21 -12.45 -0.15 8.03
N PRO A 22 -11.67 -0.27 6.95
CA PRO A 22 -11.59 -1.53 6.23
C PRO A 22 -11.14 -2.61 7.21
N SER A 23 -11.94 -3.68 7.32
CA SER A 23 -11.51 -4.87 8.04
C SER A 23 -10.29 -5.46 7.31
N HIS A 24 -9.47 -6.29 7.97
CA HIS A 24 -8.29 -6.90 7.34
C HIS A 24 -8.65 -7.62 6.02
N LEU A 25 -9.86 -8.18 5.93
CA LEU A 25 -10.39 -8.83 4.74
C LEU A 25 -10.66 -7.84 3.59
N ASP A 26 -11.19 -6.65 3.89
CA ASP A 26 -11.41 -5.61 2.88
C ASP A 26 -10.08 -5.09 2.33
N PHE A 27 -9.07 -4.95 3.20
CA PHE A 27 -7.74 -4.54 2.79
C PHE A 27 -7.10 -5.54 1.82
N GLU A 28 -7.10 -6.83 2.16
CA GLU A 28 -6.50 -7.86 1.30
C GLU A 28 -7.16 -7.90 -0.07
N GLN A 29 -8.50 -7.88 -0.13
CA GLN A 29 -9.23 -7.89 -1.40
C GLN A 29 -8.89 -6.67 -2.27
N LEU A 30 -8.81 -5.49 -1.65
CA LEU A 30 -8.42 -4.27 -2.36
C LEU A 30 -6.98 -4.36 -2.86
N ALA A 31 -6.05 -4.84 -2.03
CA ALA A 31 -4.65 -4.99 -2.39
C ALA A 31 -4.45 -6.01 -3.53
N GLN A 32 -5.22 -7.09 -3.56
CA GLN A 32 -5.18 -8.09 -4.64
C GLN A 32 -5.70 -7.53 -5.97
N ALA A 33 -6.69 -6.64 -5.92
CA ALA A 33 -7.25 -6.02 -7.12
C ALA A 33 -6.34 -4.93 -7.73
N MET A 34 -5.31 -4.45 -7.01
CA MET A 34 -4.39 -3.46 -7.54
C MET A 34 -3.45 -4.06 -8.60
N PRO A 35 -3.13 -3.33 -9.69
CA PRO A 35 -2.19 -3.79 -10.71
C PRO A 35 -0.72 -3.66 -10.28
N HIS A 36 -0.46 -3.12 -9.08
CA HIS A 36 0.88 -2.91 -8.55
C HIS A 36 1.20 -3.93 -7.44
N ILE A 37 2.49 -4.14 -7.18
CA ILE A 37 2.94 -4.92 -6.03
C ILE A 37 2.64 -4.12 -4.76
N VAL A 38 1.87 -4.72 -3.86
CA VAL A 38 1.51 -4.17 -2.55
C VAL A 38 2.02 -5.12 -1.48
N TYR A 39 2.79 -4.63 -0.52
CA TYR A 39 3.25 -5.40 0.62
C TYR A 39 3.11 -4.62 1.93
N VAL A 40 2.96 -5.35 3.02
CA VAL A 40 2.94 -4.81 4.38
C VAL A 40 4.13 -5.39 5.13
N ALA A 41 4.86 -4.53 5.84
CA ALA A 41 6.02 -4.91 6.64
C ALA A 41 5.82 -4.50 8.10
N ASN A 42 6.35 -5.33 9.01
CA ASN A 42 6.43 -5.03 10.43
C ASN A 42 7.55 -4.01 10.71
N ALA A 43 7.61 -3.49 11.94
CA ALA A 43 8.62 -2.52 12.36
C ALA A 43 10.07 -3.00 12.19
N ASN A 44 10.30 -4.32 12.18
CA ASN A 44 11.62 -4.91 11.91
C ASN A 44 11.95 -5.04 10.40
N GLY A 45 11.09 -4.51 9.53
CA GLY A 45 11.24 -4.61 8.08
C GLY A 45 10.94 -5.99 7.49
N SER A 46 10.35 -6.91 8.26
CA SER A 46 9.90 -8.21 7.75
C SER A 46 8.51 -8.10 7.13
N ILE A 47 8.34 -8.65 5.92
CA ILE A 47 7.07 -8.61 5.19
C ILE A 47 6.09 -9.63 5.79
N ASN A 48 4.88 -9.20 6.12
CA ASN A 48 3.82 -10.06 6.65
C ASN A 48 2.68 -10.31 5.64
N PHE A 49 2.54 -9.45 4.62
CA PHE A 49 1.60 -9.60 3.52
C PHE A 49 2.23 -9.10 2.22
N ILE A 50 1.95 -9.78 1.11
CA ILE A 50 2.25 -9.30 -0.24
C ILE A 50 1.21 -9.86 -1.22
N ASN A 51 0.74 -9.03 -2.15
CA ASN A 51 -0.30 -9.42 -3.10
C ASN A 51 0.22 -10.32 -4.23
N GLU A 52 -0.69 -10.95 -4.98
CA GLU A 52 -0.38 -11.91 -6.05
C GLU A 52 0.35 -11.28 -7.24
N GLN A 53 0.27 -9.95 -7.41
CA GLN A 53 1.04 -9.24 -8.44
C GLN A 53 2.54 -9.46 -8.30
N TRP A 54 3.04 -9.75 -7.10
CA TRP A 54 4.42 -10.19 -6.90
C TRP A 54 4.77 -11.39 -7.77
N THR A 55 3.96 -12.45 -7.70
CA THR A 55 4.19 -13.68 -8.47
C THR A 55 4.03 -13.41 -9.96
N ASN A 56 3.04 -12.62 -10.36
CA ASN A 56 2.78 -12.31 -11.76
C ASN A 56 3.95 -11.58 -12.42
N ILE A 57 4.58 -10.65 -11.71
CA ILE A 57 5.65 -9.79 -12.26
C ILE A 57 7.02 -10.46 -12.12
N THR A 58 7.31 -11.04 -10.96
CA THR A 58 8.65 -11.56 -10.64
C THR A 58 8.81 -13.04 -10.99
N GLY A 59 7.70 -13.77 -11.19
CA GLY A 59 7.68 -15.22 -11.33
C GLY A 59 7.98 -15.98 -10.03
N GLN A 60 8.32 -15.28 -8.94
CA GLN A 60 8.65 -15.92 -7.67
C GLN A 60 7.40 -16.10 -6.80
N PRO A 61 7.26 -17.25 -6.11
CA PRO A 61 6.13 -17.46 -5.23
C PRO A 61 6.21 -16.51 -4.01
N VAL A 62 5.05 -15.95 -3.63
CA VAL A 62 4.86 -15.06 -2.46
C VAL A 62 5.54 -15.60 -1.18
N VAL A 63 5.50 -16.92 -0.95
CA VAL A 63 6.10 -17.54 0.24
C VAL A 63 7.60 -17.28 0.38
N LEU A 64 8.33 -17.13 -0.73
CA LEU A 64 9.76 -16.82 -0.68
C LEU A 64 9.98 -15.35 -0.29
N ALA A 65 9.17 -14.44 -0.83
CA ALA A 65 9.21 -13.03 -0.46
C ALA A 65 8.87 -12.79 1.02
N LEU A 66 7.92 -13.55 1.56
CA LEU A 66 7.58 -13.49 2.99
C LEU A 66 8.71 -13.99 3.89
N LYS A 67 9.51 -14.97 3.44
CA LYS A 67 10.61 -15.56 4.21
C LYS A 67 11.92 -14.76 4.09
N HIS A 68 12.28 -14.35 2.88
CA HIS A 68 13.58 -13.77 2.57
C HIS A 68 13.52 -12.25 2.34
N GLY A 69 12.31 -11.68 2.31
CA GLY A 69 12.09 -10.29 1.93
C GLY A 69 12.36 -10.06 0.44
N LEU A 70 12.61 -8.81 0.07
CA LEU A 70 12.82 -8.42 -1.34
C LEU A 70 14.29 -8.51 -1.79
N ALA A 71 15.21 -8.88 -0.89
CA ALA A 71 16.65 -8.72 -1.09
C ALA A 71 17.18 -9.46 -2.32
N ASP A 72 16.61 -10.62 -2.64
CA ASP A 72 17.04 -11.44 -3.77
C ASP A 72 16.66 -10.84 -5.14
N LEU A 73 15.63 -9.99 -5.17
CA LEU A 73 15.16 -9.29 -6.37
C LEU A 73 15.71 -7.87 -6.50
N VAL A 74 16.35 -7.34 -5.46
CA VAL A 74 17.10 -6.09 -5.57
C VAL A 74 18.31 -6.34 -6.48
N HIS A 75 18.48 -5.48 -7.48
CA HIS A 75 19.64 -5.51 -8.38
C HIS A 75 20.94 -5.53 -7.56
N PRO A 76 21.94 -6.38 -7.89
CA PRO A 76 23.16 -6.55 -7.09
C PRO A 76 23.84 -5.24 -6.70
N ASP A 77 23.87 -4.27 -7.61
CA ASP A 77 24.49 -2.96 -7.38
C ASP A 77 23.77 -2.12 -6.30
N ASP A 78 22.49 -2.38 -6.06
CA ASP A 78 21.67 -1.66 -5.09
C ASP A 78 21.40 -2.47 -3.80
N ARG A 79 21.79 -3.75 -3.75
CA ARG A 79 21.63 -4.57 -2.54
C ARG A 79 22.37 -3.99 -1.35
N GLN A 80 23.58 -3.46 -1.56
CA GLN A 80 24.39 -2.85 -0.50
C GLN A 80 23.64 -1.67 0.14
N LYS A 81 23.03 -0.79 -0.68
CA LYS A 81 22.27 0.37 -0.20
C LYS A 81 20.99 -0.07 0.52
N TYR A 82 20.31 -1.09 -0.02
CA TYR A 82 19.10 -1.65 0.59
C TYR A 82 19.37 -2.27 1.97
N LEU A 83 20.46 -3.02 2.11
CA LEU A 83 20.85 -3.61 3.40
C LEU A 83 21.31 -2.55 4.41
N LEU A 84 22.02 -1.51 3.96
CA LEU A 84 22.43 -0.39 4.82
C LEU A 84 21.24 0.39 5.37
N PHE A 85 20.16 0.54 4.59
CA PHE A 85 18.91 1.16 5.06
C PHE A 85 18.26 0.31 6.17
N LYS A 86 18.22 -1.02 6.03
CA LYS A 86 17.60 -1.91 7.01
C LYS A 86 18.30 -1.91 8.40
N VAL A 87 19.60 -1.60 8.45
CA VAL A 87 20.40 -1.62 9.70
C VAL A 87 20.27 -0.31 10.49
N LYS A 88 19.91 0.81 9.85
CA LYS A 88 19.96 2.14 10.47
C LYS A 88 18.67 2.57 11.15
N ASP A 89 17.56 1.88 10.88
CA ASP A 89 16.21 2.24 11.31
C ASP A 89 15.57 1.18 12.26
N ILE A 90 16.40 0.41 12.97
CA ILE A 90 16.06 -0.43 14.14
C ILE A 90 16.75 0.14 15.37
#